data_AF-A0A834CG79-F1
#
_entry.id   AF-A0A834CG79-F1
#
_cell.length_a   1.000
_cell.length_b   1.000
_cell.length_c   1.000
_cell.angle_alpha   90.00
_cell.angle_beta   90.00
_cell.angle_gamma   90.00
#
_symmetry.space_group_name_H-M   'P 1'
#
loop_
_entity.id
_entity.type
_entity.pdbx_description
1 polymer ?
#
loop_
_entity_poly.entity_id
_entity_poly.type
_entity_poly.pdbx_seq_one_letter_code
_entity_poly.pdbx_strand_id
1 'polypeptide(L)'
;MSAITEWISPLPDKSLPALRIREELLRILQELPSVSQETLKHSKIGRAVMFLYKHPKESRPNKDLALKLINEWSRPIFGLTSNYKGMTREERQQRDLDQQMPQRRRLSQPEKVERSQEPDVFSAPSSSGGQTPRRDLEKQLTGEEKALRPGDPGFCARARVPMPSNKDYVVRPKWNVEGESSRSGYKKAISLLEKHKRRFAEERKLRRPQGAVKISIEGNRMPL
;
A
#
# COMPACT_ATOMS: atom_id res chain seq x y z
N MET A 1 11.25 -34.83 7.92
CA MET A 1 11.12 -33.54 8.65
C MET A 1 11.27 -33.67 10.17
N SER A 2 10.72 -34.71 10.82
CA SER A 2 10.86 -34.92 12.28
C SER A 2 12.31 -34.93 12.76
N ALA A 3 13.21 -35.62 12.05
CA ALA A 3 14.64 -35.63 12.38
C ALA A 3 15.25 -34.21 12.36
N ILE A 4 14.98 -33.41 11.31
CA ILE A 4 15.47 -32.01 11.26
C ILE A 4 14.95 -31.22 12.45
N THR A 5 13.68 -31.39 12.83
CA THR A 5 13.09 -30.74 14.01
C THR A 5 13.88 -31.08 15.27
N GLU A 6 14.22 -32.35 15.48
CA GLU A 6 14.98 -32.80 16.66
C GLU A 6 16.35 -32.13 16.73
N TRP A 7 17.06 -32.05 15.60
CA TRP A 7 18.42 -31.47 15.53
C TRP A 7 18.46 -29.95 15.76
N ILE A 8 17.39 -29.23 15.42
CA ILE A 8 17.32 -27.77 15.61
C ILE A 8 16.48 -27.33 16.82
N SER A 9 15.83 -28.27 17.50
CA SER A 9 15.05 -27.98 18.71
C SER A 9 15.97 -27.51 19.84
N PRO A 10 15.44 -26.69 20.77
CA PRO A 10 16.20 -26.33 21.96
C PRO A 10 16.65 -27.57 22.74
N LEU A 11 17.86 -27.51 23.28
CA LEU A 11 18.35 -28.51 24.21
C LEU A 11 17.54 -28.50 25.52
N PRO A 12 17.67 -29.52 26.39
CA PRO A 12 16.95 -29.57 27.67
C PRO A 12 17.18 -28.35 28.57
N ASP A 13 18.33 -27.70 28.45
CA ASP A 13 18.71 -26.46 29.14
C ASP A 13 18.23 -25.17 28.42
N LYS A 14 17.44 -25.33 27.35
CA LYS A 14 16.96 -24.27 26.44
C LYS A 14 18.06 -23.59 25.63
N SER A 15 19.28 -24.14 25.61
CA SER A 15 20.35 -23.63 24.76
C SER A 15 20.12 -23.99 23.28
N LEU A 16 20.88 -23.33 22.41
CA LEU A 16 20.84 -23.58 20.98
C LEU A 16 21.83 -24.71 20.60
N PRO A 17 21.47 -25.61 19.68
CA PRO A 17 22.39 -26.59 19.07
C PRO A 17 23.59 -25.92 18.41
N ALA A 18 24.65 -26.63 18.04
CA ALA A 18 25.85 -26.00 17.45
C ALA A 18 25.52 -25.10 16.23
N LEU A 19 26.13 -23.91 16.16
CA LEU A 19 25.81 -22.88 15.15
C LEU A 19 25.86 -23.44 13.71
N ARG A 20 26.90 -24.21 13.38
CA ARG A 20 27.07 -24.83 12.06
C ARG A 20 25.89 -25.74 11.69
N ILE A 21 25.38 -26.51 12.64
CA ILE A 21 24.20 -27.38 12.42
C ILE A 21 22.98 -26.52 12.06
N ARG A 22 22.74 -25.44 12.83
CA ARG A 22 21.58 -24.57 12.62
C ARG A 22 21.66 -23.86 11.26
N GLU A 23 22.84 -23.39 10.87
CA GLU A 23 23.08 -22.75 9.57
C GLU A 23 22.79 -23.69 8.40
N GLU A 24 23.38 -24.89 8.41
CA GLU A 24 23.21 -25.83 7.29
C GLU A 24 21.78 -26.37 7.22
N LEU A 25 21.15 -26.69 8.34
CA LEU A 25 19.77 -27.18 8.34
C LEU A 25 18.79 -26.10 7.89
N LEU A 26 18.98 -24.82 8.25
CA LEU A 26 18.14 -23.72 7.75
C LEU A 26 18.32 -23.51 6.24
N ARG A 27 19.52 -23.69 5.68
CA ARG A 27 19.77 -23.63 4.24
C ARG A 27 19.09 -24.77 3.50
N ILE A 28 19.26 -26.00 3.99
CA ILE A 28 18.60 -27.18 3.41
C ILE A 28 17.07 -26.97 3.41
N LEU A 29 16.51 -26.50 4.52
CA LEU A 29 15.07 -26.20 4.62
C LEU A 29 14.59 -25.17 3.60
N GLN A 30 15.44 -24.24 3.17
CA GLN A 30 15.13 -23.25 2.14
C GLN A 30 15.15 -23.84 0.73
N GLU A 31 15.97 -24.86 0.48
CA GLU A 31 16.10 -25.50 -0.83
C GLU A 31 15.01 -26.56 -1.09
N LEU A 32 14.34 -27.04 -0.03
CA LEU A 32 13.25 -28.00 -0.16
C LEU A 32 12.05 -27.39 -0.89
N PRO A 33 11.30 -28.21 -1.66
CA PRO A 33 10.04 -27.78 -2.24
C PRO A 33 9.03 -27.39 -1.14
N SER A 34 7.96 -26.69 -1.54
CA SER A 34 6.94 -26.18 -0.63
C SER A 34 6.45 -27.25 0.34
N VAL A 35 6.67 -27.03 1.64
CA VAL A 35 6.28 -27.96 2.71
C VAL A 35 4.77 -27.91 2.92
N SER A 36 4.10 -29.06 2.89
CA SER A 36 2.65 -29.14 3.12
C SER A 36 2.28 -28.77 4.57
N GLN A 37 1.06 -28.27 4.77
CA GLN A 37 0.57 -27.93 6.12
C GLN A 37 0.52 -29.14 7.05
N GLU A 38 0.21 -30.32 6.50
CA GLU A 38 0.16 -31.57 7.26
C GLU A 38 1.55 -31.99 7.76
N THR A 39 2.57 -31.93 6.89
CA THR A 39 3.95 -32.21 7.27
C THR A 39 4.47 -31.20 8.30
N LEU A 40 4.12 -29.93 8.16
CA LEU A 40 4.46 -28.87 9.12
C LEU A 40 3.86 -29.15 10.50
N LYS A 41 2.59 -29.57 10.56
CA LYS A 41 1.88 -29.92 11.80
C LYS A 41 2.48 -31.15 12.48
N HIS A 42 2.67 -32.25 11.75
CA HIS A 42 3.19 -33.50 12.30
C HIS A 42 4.64 -33.37 12.78
N SER A 43 5.51 -32.76 11.97
CA SER A 43 6.93 -32.62 12.31
C SER A 43 7.21 -31.55 13.37
N LYS A 44 6.27 -30.63 13.61
CA LYS A 44 6.43 -29.45 14.49
C LYS A 44 7.62 -28.54 14.12
N ILE A 45 8.15 -28.66 12.90
CA ILE A 45 9.35 -27.93 12.45
C ILE A 45 9.17 -26.41 12.54
N GLY A 46 7.96 -25.90 12.25
CA GLY A 46 7.65 -24.48 12.36
C GLY A 46 7.86 -23.91 13.77
N ARG A 47 7.62 -24.70 14.84
CA ARG A 47 7.85 -24.27 16.23
C ARG A 47 9.34 -24.17 16.54
N ALA A 48 10.14 -25.11 16.04
CA ALA A 48 11.59 -25.10 16.24
C ALA A 48 12.24 -23.93 15.49
N VAL A 49 11.85 -23.69 14.23
CA VAL A 49 12.33 -22.53 13.45
C VAL A 49 11.90 -21.20 14.08
N MET A 50 10.67 -21.09 14.60
CA MET A 50 10.21 -19.93 15.38
C MET A 50 11.05 -19.69 16.64
N PHE A 51 11.45 -20.76 17.33
CA PHE A 51 12.33 -20.67 18.48
C PHE A 51 13.70 -20.08 18.09
N LEU A 52 14.32 -20.60 17.04
CA LEU A 52 15.58 -20.07 16.50
C LEU A 52 15.47 -18.56 16.15
N TYR A 53 14.41 -18.18 15.45
CA TYR A 53 14.15 -16.78 15.09
C TYR A 53 14.09 -15.85 16.31
N LYS A 54 13.39 -16.27 17.37
CA LYS A 54 13.19 -15.47 18.58
C LYS A 54 14.38 -15.50 19.54
N HIS A 55 15.28 -16.47 19.43
CA HIS A 55 16.34 -16.65 20.40
C HIS A 55 17.34 -15.48 20.38
N PRO A 56 17.71 -14.89 21.54
CA PRO A 56 18.59 -13.72 21.59
C PRO A 56 19.99 -14.02 21.06
N LYS A 57 20.51 -15.23 21.28
CA LYS A 57 21.86 -15.66 20.86
C LYS A 57 21.92 -16.24 19.43
N GLU A 58 20.85 -16.16 18.65
CA GLU A 58 20.89 -16.62 17.26
C GLU A 58 21.49 -15.56 16.34
N SER A 59 22.23 -16.00 15.31
CA SER A 59 22.87 -15.11 14.35
C SER A 59 21.84 -14.37 13.49
N ARG A 60 22.15 -13.13 13.09
CA ARG A 60 21.29 -12.35 12.19
C ARG A 60 20.95 -13.08 10.87
N PRO A 61 21.90 -13.68 10.13
CA PRO A 61 21.57 -14.38 8.88
C PRO A 61 20.62 -15.57 9.13
N ASN A 62 20.80 -16.31 10.23
CA ASN A 62 19.89 -17.40 10.57
C ASN A 62 18.49 -16.90 10.92
N LYS A 63 18.37 -15.76 11.63
CA LYS A 63 17.07 -15.13 11.89
C LYS A 63 16.37 -14.72 10.60
N ASP A 64 17.11 -14.16 9.65
CA ASP A 64 16.54 -13.74 8.36
C ASP A 64 16.06 -14.97 7.55
N LEU A 65 16.83 -16.07 7.54
CA LEU A 65 16.41 -17.34 6.93
C LEU A 65 15.18 -17.95 7.62
N ALA A 66 15.20 -18.04 8.95
CA ALA A 66 14.08 -18.54 9.73
C ALA A 66 12.81 -17.73 9.48
N LEU A 67 12.90 -16.40 9.43
CA LEU A 67 11.76 -15.53 9.13
C LEU A 67 11.20 -15.76 7.72
N LYS A 68 12.06 -15.98 6.71
CA LYS A 68 11.61 -16.31 5.35
C LYS A 68 10.82 -17.63 5.35
N LEU A 69 11.37 -18.68 5.96
CA LEU A 69 10.70 -19.98 6.07
C LEU A 69 9.36 -19.88 6.81
N ILE A 70 9.33 -19.18 7.95
CA ILE A 70 8.10 -18.94 8.71
C ILE A 70 7.04 -18.27 7.84
N ASN A 71 7.40 -17.20 7.13
CA ASN A 71 6.47 -16.49 6.26
C ASN A 71 5.97 -17.36 5.12
N GLU A 72 6.84 -18.15 4.50
CA GLU A 72 6.48 -19.05 3.41
C GLU A 72 5.49 -20.11 3.88
N TRP A 73 5.78 -20.78 4.99
CA TRP A 73 4.94 -21.84 5.54
C TRP A 73 3.64 -21.33 6.15
N SER A 74 3.62 -20.13 6.73
CA SER A 74 2.43 -19.58 7.38
C SER A 74 1.43 -18.98 6.39
N ARG A 75 1.88 -18.54 5.21
CA ARG A 75 1.02 -17.85 4.23
C ARG A 75 -0.20 -18.68 3.80
N PRO A 76 -0.05 -19.95 3.37
CA PRO A 76 -1.20 -20.78 3.03
C PRO A 76 -2.13 -21.05 4.22
N ILE A 77 -1.62 -21.01 5.45
CA ILE A 77 -2.42 -21.25 6.67
C ILE A 77 -3.34 -20.06 6.95
N PHE A 78 -2.85 -18.83 6.71
CA PHE A 78 -3.60 -17.59 6.95
C PHE A 78 -4.30 -17.05 5.69
N GLY A 79 -4.30 -17.78 4.57
CA GLY A 79 -4.84 -17.29 3.30
C GLY A 79 -4.12 -16.04 2.77
N LEU A 80 -2.86 -15.82 3.17
CA LEU A 80 -2.08 -14.66 2.74
C LEU A 80 -1.52 -14.92 1.34
N THR A 81 -1.93 -14.12 0.36
CA THR A 81 -1.46 -14.28 -1.01
C THR A 81 0.04 -13.98 -1.12
N SER A 82 0.76 -14.82 -1.85
CA SER A 82 2.21 -14.71 -2.08
C SER A 82 2.54 -14.12 -3.46
N ASN A 83 1.61 -14.19 -4.40
CA ASN A 83 1.87 -13.93 -5.82
C ASN A 83 1.23 -12.60 -6.26
N TYR A 84 1.98 -11.51 -6.10
CA TYR A 84 1.58 -10.18 -6.59
C TYR A 84 2.08 -9.91 -8.02
N LYS A 85 3.05 -10.70 -8.50
CA LYS A 85 3.71 -10.48 -9.80
C LYS A 85 2.89 -10.94 -11.01
N GLY A 86 1.90 -11.80 -10.81
CA GLY A 86 0.97 -12.26 -11.86
C GLY A 86 -0.47 -11.77 -11.69
N MET A 87 -0.73 -10.92 -10.69
CA MET A 87 -2.07 -10.44 -10.41
C MET A 87 -2.48 -9.42 -11.49
N THR A 88 -3.58 -9.68 -12.19
CA THR A 88 -4.09 -8.79 -13.23
C THR A 88 -4.53 -7.45 -12.63
N ARG A 89 -4.69 -6.43 -13.48
CA ARG A 89 -5.15 -5.09 -13.03
C ARG A 89 -6.50 -5.19 -12.34
N GLU A 90 -7.34 -6.12 -12.80
CA GLU A 90 -8.69 -6.39 -12.36
C GLU A 90 -8.69 -7.10 -11.00
N GLU A 91 -7.88 -8.14 -10.80
CA GLU A 91 -7.73 -8.79 -9.49
C GLU A 91 -7.18 -7.84 -8.41
N ARG A 92 -6.31 -6.90 -8.78
CA ARG A 92 -5.79 -5.88 -7.86
C ARG A 92 -6.89 -4.92 -7.43
N GLN A 93 -7.72 -4.47 -8.37
CA GLN A 93 -8.88 -3.60 -8.09
C GLN A 93 -9.91 -4.33 -7.21
N GLN A 94 -10.18 -5.60 -7.50
CA GLN A 94 -11.10 -6.40 -6.71
C GLN A 94 -10.63 -6.57 -5.27
N ARG A 95 -9.33 -6.81 -5.04
CA ARG A 95 -8.79 -6.87 -3.68
C ARG A 95 -8.80 -5.54 -2.94
N ASP A 96 -8.51 -4.44 -3.63
CA ASP A 96 -8.62 -3.11 -3.02
C ASP A 96 -10.08 -2.87 -2.58
N LEU A 97 -11.06 -3.31 -3.38
CA LEU A 97 -12.48 -3.24 -3.07
C LEU A 97 -12.87 -4.16 -1.90
N ASP A 98 -12.37 -5.40 -1.88
CA ASP A 98 -12.64 -6.37 -0.81
C ASP A 98 -12.01 -5.94 0.53
N GLN A 99 -10.81 -5.32 0.50
CA GLN A 99 -10.19 -4.72 1.70
C GLN A 99 -10.86 -3.42 2.15
N GLN A 100 -11.55 -2.72 1.24
CA GLN A 100 -12.33 -1.53 1.55
C GLN A 100 -13.66 -1.83 2.22
N MET A 101 -14.13 -3.08 2.20
CA MET A 101 -15.29 -3.49 2.99
C MET A 101 -14.89 -3.38 4.47
N PRO A 102 -15.38 -2.38 5.23
CA PRO A 102 -15.03 -2.29 6.63
C PRO A 102 -15.55 -3.58 7.26
N GLN A 103 -14.64 -4.42 7.78
CA GLN A 103 -14.98 -5.39 8.82
C GLN A 103 -15.88 -4.63 9.79
N ARG A 104 -17.18 -4.93 9.76
CA ARG A 104 -18.25 -4.17 10.42
C ARG A 104 -17.76 -3.75 11.80
N ARG A 105 -17.20 -2.53 11.90
CA ARG A 105 -16.93 -1.91 13.18
C ARG A 105 -18.30 -1.84 13.77
N ARG A 106 -18.51 -2.60 14.84
CA ARG A 106 -19.77 -2.71 15.58
C ARG A 106 -20.29 -1.30 15.79
N LEU A 107 -21.15 -0.83 14.89
CA LEU A 107 -21.97 0.33 15.12
C LEU A 107 -22.98 -0.17 16.14
N SER A 108 -22.71 0.14 17.40
CA SER A 108 -23.75 0.24 18.42
C SER A 108 -24.82 1.16 17.83
N GLN A 109 -25.88 0.58 17.27
CA GLN A 109 -27.12 1.30 17.00
C GLN A 109 -27.61 1.82 18.36
N PRO A 110 -27.91 3.11 18.52
CA PRO A 110 -28.83 3.51 19.56
C PRO A 110 -30.20 3.00 19.13
N GLU A 111 -30.72 1.99 19.83
CA GLU A 111 -32.11 1.57 19.70
C GLU A 111 -33.01 2.80 19.91
N LYS A 112 -33.78 3.17 18.89
CA LYS A 112 -35.00 3.93 19.09
C LYS A 112 -35.99 2.99 19.76
N VAL A 113 -35.96 2.95 21.09
CA VAL A 113 -37.08 2.42 21.87
C VAL A 113 -38.19 3.46 21.77
N GLU A 114 -39.19 3.20 20.95
CA GLU A 114 -40.47 3.91 21.02
C GLU A 114 -41.08 3.62 22.40
N ARG A 115 -40.90 4.55 23.33
CA ARG A 115 -41.59 4.54 24.61
C ARG A 115 -42.89 5.32 24.45
N SER A 116 -43.99 4.60 24.60
CA SER A 116 -45.36 5.09 24.61
C SER A 116 -45.55 6.24 25.61
N GLN A 117 -46.42 7.18 25.21
CA GLN A 117 -46.79 8.39 25.92
C GLN A 117 -47.37 8.10 27.30
N GLU A 118 -46.78 8.70 28.34
CA GLU A 118 -47.46 9.04 29.60
C GLU A 118 -46.89 10.40 30.07
N PRO A 119 -47.73 11.36 30.52
CA PRO A 119 -47.28 12.69 30.90
C PRO A 119 -46.89 12.74 32.39
N ASP A 120 -45.59 12.64 32.69
CA ASP A 120 -45.10 12.82 34.07
C ASP A 120 -44.86 14.32 34.40
N VAL A 121 -45.71 14.85 35.28
CA VAL A 121 -45.84 16.27 35.67
C VAL A 121 -44.76 16.75 36.66
N PHE A 122 -43.65 16.02 36.82
CA PHE A 122 -42.62 16.35 37.83
C PHE A 122 -41.15 16.19 37.39
N SER A 123 -40.87 16.20 36.09
CA SER A 123 -39.48 16.20 35.59
C SER A 123 -38.98 17.61 35.29
N ALA A 124 -37.94 18.04 36.02
CA ALA A 124 -37.18 19.26 35.77
C ALA A 124 -36.72 19.35 34.30
N PRO A 125 -36.63 20.55 33.69
CA PRO A 125 -36.26 20.69 32.30
C PRO A 125 -34.83 20.17 32.11
N SER A 126 -34.71 18.99 31.52
CA SER A 126 -33.45 18.45 31.04
C SER A 126 -32.88 19.45 30.05
N SER A 127 -31.82 20.15 30.46
CA SER A 127 -31.18 21.14 29.60
C SER A 127 -30.79 20.45 28.29
N SER A 128 -31.42 20.88 27.20
CA SER A 128 -31.09 20.49 25.84
C SER A 128 -29.72 21.08 25.49
N GLY A 129 -28.67 20.51 26.05
CA GLY A 129 -27.28 20.84 25.78
C GLY A 129 -26.94 20.50 24.34
N GLY A 130 -27.25 21.42 23.43
CA GLY A 130 -26.51 21.62 22.19
C GLY A 130 -26.62 20.55 21.11
N GLN A 131 -27.78 19.92 20.89
CA GLN A 131 -28.03 19.27 19.59
C GLN A 131 -28.56 20.32 18.60
N THR A 132 -27.68 20.81 17.72
CA THR A 132 -28.16 21.48 16.50
C THR A 132 -28.76 20.43 15.56
N PRO A 133 -29.80 20.76 14.77
CA PRO A 133 -30.35 19.84 13.79
C PRO A 133 -29.23 19.35 12.87
N ARG A 134 -29.20 18.05 12.61
CA ARG A 134 -28.25 17.40 11.70
C ARG A 134 -28.48 17.97 10.30
N ARG A 135 -27.76 19.02 9.94
CA ARG A 135 -27.83 19.57 8.58
C ARG A 135 -27.01 18.73 7.63
N ASP A 136 -27.64 18.35 6.54
CA ASP A 136 -27.05 17.48 5.54
C ASP A 136 -26.09 18.30 4.68
N LEU A 137 -24.78 18.02 4.81
CA LEU A 137 -23.72 18.79 4.17
C LEU A 137 -23.85 18.78 2.63
N GLU A 138 -24.49 17.75 2.07
CA GLU A 138 -24.78 17.65 0.65
C GLU A 138 -25.81 18.70 0.19
N LYS A 139 -26.87 18.93 0.98
CA LYS A 139 -27.91 19.93 0.68
C LYS A 139 -27.44 21.38 0.80
N GLN A 140 -26.41 21.62 1.62
CA GLN A 140 -25.76 22.93 1.71
C GLN A 140 -24.87 23.21 0.49
N LEU A 141 -24.21 22.19 -0.06
CA LEU A 141 -23.36 22.32 -1.24
C LEU A 141 -24.17 22.45 -2.53
N THR A 142 -25.36 21.84 -2.59
CA THR A 142 -26.32 22.02 -3.71
C THR A 142 -27.10 23.33 -3.64
N GLY A 143 -26.97 24.08 -2.55
CA GLY A 143 -27.61 25.40 -2.38
C GLY A 143 -29.10 25.36 -2.02
N GLU A 144 -29.65 24.17 -1.74
CA GLU A 144 -31.06 24.01 -1.38
C GLU A 144 -31.38 24.49 0.05
N GLU A 145 -30.39 24.44 0.97
CA GLU A 145 -30.58 24.90 2.34
C GLU A 145 -29.83 26.22 2.61
N LYS A 146 -30.59 27.31 2.82
CA LYS A 146 -30.02 28.63 3.15
C LYS A 146 -29.37 28.64 4.53
N ALA A 147 -28.18 29.24 4.63
CA ALA A 147 -27.53 29.51 5.91
C ALA A 147 -28.45 30.38 6.79
N LEU A 148 -28.56 30.02 8.08
CA LEU A 148 -29.40 30.75 9.03
C LEU A 148 -28.78 32.11 9.33
N ARG A 149 -29.62 33.13 9.45
CA ARG A 149 -29.24 34.50 9.76
C ARG A 149 -29.46 34.81 11.24
N PRO A 150 -28.81 35.85 11.79
CA PRO A 150 -29.10 36.33 13.14
C PRO A 150 -30.60 36.58 13.33
N GLY A 151 -31.21 35.85 14.27
CA GLY A 151 -32.65 35.90 14.56
C GLY A 151 -33.43 34.64 14.17
N ASP A 152 -32.89 33.80 13.28
CA ASP A 152 -33.55 32.55 12.91
C ASP A 152 -33.44 31.49 14.03
N PRO A 153 -34.48 30.67 14.29
CA PRO A 153 -34.42 29.58 15.25
C PRO A 153 -33.23 28.65 14.95
N GLY A 154 -32.34 28.46 15.94
CA GLY A 154 -31.13 27.65 15.80
C GLY A 154 -29.90 28.37 15.26
N PHE A 155 -29.98 29.69 14.99
CA PHE A 155 -28.80 30.51 14.69
C PHE A 155 -27.84 30.54 15.87
N CYS A 156 -26.56 30.20 15.62
CA CYS A 156 -25.51 30.23 16.63
C CYS A 156 -24.45 31.25 16.20
N ALA A 157 -24.34 32.37 16.92
CA ALA A 157 -23.39 33.44 16.62
C ALA A 157 -21.91 33.07 16.85
N ARG A 158 -21.66 31.95 17.54
CA ARG A 158 -20.30 31.47 17.83
C ARG A 158 -19.86 30.49 16.75
N ALA A 159 -18.64 30.67 16.23
CA ALA A 159 -18.01 29.71 15.34
C ALA A 159 -17.96 28.32 16.00
N ARG A 160 -18.42 27.30 15.28
CA ARG A 160 -18.34 25.89 15.72
C ARG A 160 -17.31 25.17 14.86
N VAL A 161 -16.54 24.29 15.48
CA VAL A 161 -15.58 23.43 14.77
C VAL A 161 -16.37 22.45 13.89
N PRO A 162 -16.13 22.41 12.57
CA PRO A 162 -16.76 21.42 11.71
C PRO A 162 -16.44 20.01 12.20
N MET A 163 -17.46 19.16 12.30
CA MET A 163 -17.25 17.74 12.58
C MET A 163 -16.34 17.15 11.51
N PRO A 164 -15.30 16.37 11.87
CA PRO A 164 -14.50 15.65 10.91
C PRO A 164 -15.39 14.82 9.98
N SER A 165 -15.21 15.02 8.68
CA SER A 165 -15.97 14.30 7.65
C SER A 165 -15.55 12.84 7.63
N ASN A 166 -16.51 11.91 7.71
CA ASN A 166 -16.28 10.46 7.48
C ASN A 166 -16.17 10.10 5.99
N LYS A 167 -15.71 11.05 5.15
CA LYS A 167 -15.50 10.79 3.72
C LYS A 167 -14.12 10.16 3.57
N ASP A 168 -14.06 8.85 3.75
CA ASP A 168 -12.88 8.08 3.41
C ASP A 168 -12.75 8.01 1.88
N TYR A 169 -11.53 8.12 1.36
CA TYR A 169 -11.29 7.99 -0.08
C TYR A 169 -11.52 6.54 -0.50
N VAL A 170 -12.76 6.22 -0.90
CA VAL A 170 -13.16 4.88 -1.37
C VAL A 170 -12.71 4.67 -2.82
N VAL A 171 -12.72 5.73 -3.64
CA VAL A 171 -12.44 5.60 -5.08
C VAL A 171 -10.96 5.87 -5.35
N ARG A 172 -10.22 4.81 -5.65
CA ARG A 172 -8.84 4.92 -6.15
C ARG A 172 -8.86 5.71 -7.46
N PRO A 173 -8.06 6.79 -7.59
CA PRO A 173 -8.04 7.59 -8.80
C PRO A 173 -7.65 6.72 -10.00
N LYS A 174 -8.36 6.91 -11.12
CA LYS A 174 -8.03 6.22 -12.35
C LYS A 174 -6.63 6.64 -12.79
N TRP A 175 -5.75 5.66 -12.89
CA TRP A 175 -4.43 5.84 -13.44
C TRP A 175 -4.55 6.39 -14.87
N ASN A 176 -3.91 7.53 -15.10
CA ASN A 176 -3.99 8.36 -16.29
C ASN A 176 -2.90 8.04 -17.33
N VAL A 177 -2.14 6.96 -17.14
CA VAL A 177 -1.20 6.46 -18.16
C VAL A 177 -1.73 5.15 -18.73
N GLU A 178 -2.26 5.22 -19.95
CA GLU A 178 -2.58 4.03 -20.73
C GLU A 178 -1.28 3.43 -21.26
N GLY A 179 -0.76 2.41 -20.58
CA GLY A 179 0.43 1.71 -21.04
C GLY A 179 0.79 0.54 -20.13
N GLU A 180 0.56 -0.68 -20.61
CA GLU A 180 1.16 -1.88 -20.03
C GLU A 180 2.67 -1.67 -19.93
N SER A 181 3.24 -1.82 -18.74
CA SER A 181 4.69 -1.72 -18.52
C SER A 181 5.50 -2.87 -19.15
N SER A 182 4.87 -3.68 -19.99
CA SER A 182 5.38 -4.94 -20.51
C SER A 182 5.24 -5.03 -22.03
N ARG A 183 5.59 -3.98 -22.78
CA ARG A 183 5.98 -4.16 -24.19
C ARG A 183 7.23 -3.34 -24.51
N SER A 184 8.22 -4.08 -25.02
CA SER A 184 9.50 -3.67 -25.55
C SER A 184 9.44 -2.37 -26.37
N GLY A 185 10.39 -1.46 -26.14
CA GLY A 185 10.73 -0.39 -27.07
C GLY A 185 10.03 0.96 -26.87
N TYR A 186 10.11 1.57 -25.68
CA TYR A 186 9.80 3.00 -25.56
C TYR A 186 10.87 3.81 -26.29
N LYS A 187 10.57 4.25 -27.53
CA LYS A 187 11.19 5.47 -28.06
C LYS A 187 10.80 6.58 -27.08
N LYS A 188 11.70 6.94 -26.17
CA LYS A 188 11.48 8.06 -25.23
C LYS A 188 11.00 9.25 -26.06
N ALA A 189 9.77 9.68 -25.78
CA ALA A 189 9.27 10.92 -26.36
C ALA A 189 10.27 12.02 -26.00
N ILE A 190 10.82 12.66 -27.02
CA ILE A 190 11.93 13.61 -26.90
C ILE A 190 11.47 14.72 -25.94
N SER A 191 12.17 14.87 -24.82
CA SER A 191 11.88 15.90 -23.83
C SER A 191 11.90 17.29 -24.48
N LEU A 192 11.08 18.22 -23.98
CA LEU A 192 11.07 19.61 -24.46
C LEU A 192 12.48 20.22 -24.49
N LEU A 193 13.29 19.90 -23.48
CA LEU A 193 14.70 20.31 -23.39
C LEU A 193 15.53 19.75 -24.55
N GLU A 194 15.31 18.50 -24.90
CA GLU A 194 16.07 17.79 -25.94
C GLU A 194 15.66 18.27 -27.35
N LYS A 195 14.38 18.61 -27.53
CA LYS A 195 13.87 19.31 -28.72
C LYS A 195 14.52 20.69 -28.89
N HIS A 196 14.67 21.44 -27.80
CA HIS A 196 15.31 22.75 -27.81
C HIS A 196 16.82 22.66 -28.12
N LYS A 197 17.53 21.72 -27.49
CA LYS A 197 18.96 21.46 -27.77
C LYS A 197 19.21 21.10 -29.23
N ARG A 198 18.33 20.28 -29.82
CA ARG A 198 18.44 19.88 -31.23
C ARG A 198 18.22 21.06 -32.18
N ARG A 199 17.22 21.91 -31.93
CA ARG A 199 17.04 23.16 -32.72
C ARG A 199 18.26 24.06 -32.66
N PHE A 200 18.83 24.26 -31.47
CA PHE A 200 20.01 25.10 -31.30
C PHE A 200 21.23 24.53 -32.04
N ALA A 201 21.39 23.20 -32.05
CA ALA A 201 22.47 22.53 -32.79
C ALA A 201 22.30 22.64 -34.31
N GLU A 202 21.07 22.54 -34.82
CA GLU A 202 20.75 22.74 -36.24
C GLU A 202 21.00 24.20 -36.68
N GLU A 203 20.59 25.18 -35.89
CA GLU A 203 20.87 26.59 -36.16
C GLU A 203 22.38 26.90 -36.16
N ARG A 204 23.14 26.29 -35.25
CA ARG A 204 24.61 26.41 -35.23
C ARG A 204 25.27 25.76 -36.44
N LYS A 205 24.71 24.67 -36.97
CA LYS A 205 25.21 24.01 -38.18
C LYS A 205 24.93 24.83 -39.43
N LEU A 206 23.76 25.47 -39.50
CA LEU A 206 23.36 26.31 -40.62
C LEU A 206 24.11 27.66 -40.64
N ARG A 207 24.43 28.19 -39.45
CA ARG A 207 25.20 29.43 -39.28
C ARG A 207 26.71 29.23 -39.28
N ARG A 208 27.22 28.01 -39.48
CA ARG A 208 28.66 27.80 -39.66
C ARG A 208 29.04 28.42 -41.01
N PRO A 209 29.86 29.49 -41.05
CA PRO A 209 30.38 29.98 -42.32
C PRO A 209 31.14 28.83 -42.98
N GLN A 210 30.85 28.56 -44.25
CA GLN A 210 31.65 27.61 -45.02
C GLN A 210 33.09 28.12 -44.97
N GLY A 211 33.99 27.34 -44.36
CA GLY A 211 35.39 27.71 -44.23
C GLY A 211 35.98 27.99 -45.60
N ALA A 212 36.87 28.98 -45.67
CA ALA A 212 37.53 29.40 -46.90
C ALA A 212 38.07 28.19 -47.68
N VAL A 213 37.62 28.05 -48.93
CA VAL A 213 38.09 27.02 -49.84
C VAL A 213 39.59 27.25 -50.06
N LYS A 214 40.40 26.22 -49.78
CA LYS A 214 41.82 26.24 -50.10
C LYS A 214 41.96 26.12 -51.63
N ILE A 215 42.10 27.26 -52.30
CA ILE A 215 42.41 27.32 -53.73
C ILE A 215 43.78 26.68 -53.94
N SER A 216 43.83 25.58 -54.70
CA SER A 216 45.08 24.94 -55.11
C SER A 216 45.64 25.66 -56.33
N ILE A 217 46.93 26.01 -56.27
CA ILE A 217 47.62 26.80 -57.29
C ILE A 217 47.86 25.96 -58.58
N GLU A 218 47.73 24.63 -58.50
CA GLU A 218 47.86 23.69 -59.62
C GLU A 218 46.53 23.42 -60.37
N GLY A 219 45.47 24.21 -60.12
CA GLY A 219 44.26 24.22 -60.97
C GLY A 219 43.32 23.01 -60.91
N ASN A 220 43.68 21.93 -60.21
CA ASN A 220 42.92 20.66 -60.28
C ASN A 220 41.76 20.47 -59.29
N ARG A 221 41.39 21.48 -58.48
CA ARG A 221 40.22 21.40 -57.59
C ARG A 221 39.52 22.74 -57.40
N MET A 222 38.80 23.20 -58.42
CA MET A 222 37.73 24.18 -58.24
C MET A 222 36.38 23.46 -58.25
N PRO A 223 35.46 23.72 -57.31
CA PRO A 223 34.10 23.20 -57.40
C PRO A 223 33.35 23.99 -58.47
N LEU A 224 32.72 23.29 -59.43
CA LEU A 224 31.66 23.86 -60.27
C LEU A 224 30.38 24.05 -59.45
#